data_AF-A0A971PYG0-F1
#
_entry.id   AF-A0A971PYG0-F1
#
_cell.length_a   1.000
_cell.length_b   1.000
_cell.length_c   1.000
_cell.angle_alpha   90.00
_cell.angle_beta   90.00
_cell.angle_gamma   90.00
#
_symmetry.space_group_name_H-M   'P 1'
#
loop_
_entity.id
_entity.type
_entity.pdbx_description
1 polymer ?
#
loop_
_entity_poly.entity_id
_entity_poly.type
_entity_poly.pdbx_seq_one_letter_code
_entity_poly.pdbx_strand_id
1 'polypeptide(L)'
;MKRLYKGKCLLCLLIVFTLVLGANVSPVTAQQEQRPLEQIFIISVDGLSYEGFVSVPVNNMKHIAGEGVSDAKSMALKVDTIEAAEASLITGALPEDHRHVTAKSKIETESLFEIIRKLGKSYVVIDGSGGKLKSFEDRDKAYFSCDNADSDEKVLEQALAVFNKQKPFLTYIYLNDCRNALLALDDKAYYETVRTFDLALGTFINNLRKQDNYYNSLIIVTSPRSSSPSNQVPLLMQGPGLKTNTRISNTMITDVVPTICSLLKVENPTGNRGIMACDALLLSYEEQYKYLYKWAASLKSDRVAAWSKYFELQDTLYQTIYQMTAIKEEKQSIFNFMGEKEQTINKMKGQMRAERIIYLGIVVLMLL
;
A
#
# COMPACT_ATOMS: atom_id res chain seq x y z
N MET A 1 -52.44 62.58 1.74
CA MET A 1 -52.25 61.63 2.87
C MET A 1 -51.85 60.18 2.49
N LYS A 2 -51.53 59.84 1.22
CA LYS A 2 -51.12 58.45 0.84
C LYS A 2 -49.61 58.22 0.61
N ARG A 3 -48.78 59.28 0.54
CA ARG A 3 -47.31 59.15 0.35
C ARG A 3 -46.50 59.06 1.65
N LEU A 4 -47.03 59.56 2.77
CA LEU A 4 -46.31 59.55 4.06
C LEU A 4 -46.35 58.19 4.78
N TYR A 5 -47.32 57.33 4.47
CA TYR A 5 -47.49 56.01 5.09
C TYR A 5 -46.62 54.91 4.47
N LYS A 6 -46.17 55.08 3.22
CA LYS A 6 -45.29 54.09 2.55
C LYS A 6 -43.85 54.10 3.08
N GLY A 7 -43.34 55.26 3.52
CA GLY A 7 -41.97 55.36 4.05
C GLY A 7 -41.79 54.72 5.43
N LYS A 8 -42.79 54.83 6.31
CA LYS A 8 -42.73 54.24 7.66
C LYS A 8 -42.88 52.71 7.65
N CYS A 9 -43.65 52.17 6.71
CA CYS A 9 -43.80 50.72 6.55
C CYS A 9 -42.53 50.09 5.98
N LEU A 10 -41.86 50.76 5.02
CA LEU A 10 -40.59 50.31 4.45
C LEU A 10 -39.44 50.35 5.49
N LEU A 11 -39.43 51.37 6.35
CA LEU A 11 -38.43 51.50 7.42
C LEU A 11 -38.62 50.44 8.51
N CYS A 12 -39.85 50.12 8.89
CA CYS A 12 -40.13 49.02 9.82
C CYS A 12 -39.77 47.65 9.23
N LEU A 13 -39.98 47.44 7.92
CA LEU A 13 -39.61 46.18 7.25
C LEU A 13 -38.09 46.01 7.16
N LEU A 14 -37.33 47.10 6.95
CA LEU A 14 -35.86 47.10 6.96
C LEU A 14 -35.26 46.89 8.36
N ILE A 15 -35.90 47.42 9.40
CA ILE A 15 -35.47 47.23 10.80
C ILE A 15 -35.78 45.80 11.27
N VAL A 16 -36.91 45.21 10.85
CA VAL A 16 -37.22 43.80 11.13
C VAL A 16 -36.31 42.86 10.33
N PHE A 17 -35.94 43.20 9.09
CA PHE A 17 -35.00 42.40 8.29
C PHE A 17 -33.58 42.43 8.88
N THR A 18 -33.14 43.57 9.42
CA THR A 18 -31.83 43.67 10.11
C THR A 18 -31.83 43.01 11.49
N LEU A 19 -32.97 42.93 12.19
CA LEU A 19 -33.12 42.18 13.45
C LEU A 19 -33.16 40.65 13.24
N VAL A 20 -33.65 40.15 12.09
CA VAL A 20 -33.64 38.72 11.76
C VAL A 20 -32.28 38.25 11.22
N LEU A 21 -31.52 39.13 10.56
CA LEU A 21 -30.14 38.87 10.13
C LEU A 21 -29.07 39.07 11.21
N GLY A 22 -29.44 39.70 12.34
CA GLY A 22 -28.56 39.94 13.49
C GLY A 22 -28.50 38.77 14.50
N ALA A 23 -29.21 37.67 14.24
CA ALA A 23 -28.95 36.42 14.94
C ALA A 23 -27.56 35.95 14.53
N ASN A 24 -26.56 36.31 15.33
CA ASN A 24 -25.22 35.76 15.28
C ASN A 24 -25.33 34.24 15.30
N VAL A 25 -25.37 33.64 14.11
CA VAL A 25 -24.90 32.29 13.88
C VAL A 25 -23.41 32.38 14.18
N SER A 26 -23.08 32.31 15.47
CA SER A 26 -21.75 31.89 15.88
C SER A 26 -21.51 30.63 15.07
N PRO A 27 -20.44 30.54 14.26
CA PRO A 27 -20.06 29.26 13.74
C PRO A 27 -19.93 28.40 14.99
N VAL A 28 -20.82 27.43 15.13
CA VAL A 28 -20.56 26.30 15.99
C VAL A 28 -19.31 25.71 15.35
N THR A 29 -18.15 26.17 15.81
CA THR A 29 -16.95 25.39 15.78
C THR A 29 -17.40 24.15 16.50
N ALA A 30 -17.82 23.15 15.73
CA ALA A 30 -18.01 21.82 16.23
C ALA A 30 -16.62 21.45 16.73
N GLN A 31 -16.34 21.76 18.00
CA GLN A 31 -15.49 20.92 18.80
C GLN A 31 -16.13 19.56 18.63
N GLN A 32 -15.59 18.78 17.68
CA GLN A 32 -15.87 17.36 17.61
C GLN A 32 -15.57 16.86 19.01
N GLU A 33 -16.62 16.63 19.79
CA GLU A 33 -16.49 15.84 21.02
C GLU A 33 -15.77 14.57 20.56
N GLN A 34 -14.51 14.43 20.99
CA GLN A 34 -13.68 13.31 20.60
C GLN A 34 -14.34 12.07 21.19
N ARG A 35 -15.14 11.41 20.36
CA ARG A 35 -15.76 10.14 20.72
C ARG A 35 -14.65 9.15 21.09
N PRO A 36 -14.88 8.25 22.06
CA PRO A 36 -13.89 7.25 22.38
C PRO A 36 -13.69 6.32 21.18
N LEU A 37 -12.43 5.96 20.91
CA LEU A 37 -12.09 4.90 19.97
C LEU A 37 -12.32 3.56 20.67
N GLU A 38 -13.47 2.94 20.39
CA GLU A 38 -13.88 1.68 21.01
C GLU A 38 -13.55 0.47 20.16
N GLN A 39 -13.52 0.61 18.82
CA GLN A 39 -13.33 -0.49 17.89
C GLN A 39 -12.48 -0.08 16.68
N ILE A 40 -11.81 -1.04 16.05
CA ILE A 40 -11.03 -0.83 14.82
C ILE A 40 -11.44 -1.92 13.82
N PHE A 41 -11.78 -1.50 12.60
CA PHE A 41 -12.03 -2.37 11.46
C PHE A 41 -11.00 -2.08 10.39
N ILE A 42 -10.19 -3.09 10.02
CA ILE A 42 -9.29 -3.02 8.87
C ILE A 42 -9.87 -3.95 7.82
N ILE A 43 -10.33 -3.38 6.71
CA ILE A 43 -10.91 -4.09 5.57
C ILE A 43 -9.87 -4.06 4.45
N SER A 44 -9.12 -5.15 4.34
CA SER A 44 -8.17 -5.38 3.26
C SER A 44 -8.87 -6.01 2.06
N VAL A 45 -8.88 -5.31 0.94
CA VAL A 45 -9.56 -5.73 -0.30
C VAL A 45 -8.50 -6.05 -1.34
N ASP A 46 -8.04 -7.30 -1.42
CA ASP A 46 -6.99 -7.66 -2.38
C ASP A 46 -7.50 -7.45 -3.81
N GLY A 47 -6.70 -6.71 -4.60
CA GLY A 47 -7.03 -6.34 -5.97
C GLY A 47 -7.83 -5.05 -6.11
N LEU A 48 -8.21 -4.37 -5.02
CA LEU A 48 -8.80 -3.03 -5.12
C LEU A 48 -7.74 -2.02 -5.57
N SER A 49 -7.83 -1.54 -6.81
CA SER A 49 -6.89 -0.58 -7.39
C SER A 49 -7.44 0.85 -7.44
N TYR A 50 -6.54 1.82 -7.59
CA TYR A 50 -6.88 3.22 -7.88
C TYR A 50 -7.82 3.33 -9.10
N GLU A 51 -7.52 2.60 -10.18
CA GLU A 51 -8.31 2.61 -11.42
C GLU A 51 -9.74 2.11 -11.17
N GLY A 52 -9.88 1.03 -10.40
CA GLY A 52 -11.19 0.53 -9.94
C GLY A 52 -11.93 1.61 -9.16
N PHE A 53 -11.29 2.20 -8.16
CA PHE A 53 -11.88 3.22 -7.30
C PHE A 53 -12.37 4.46 -8.04
N VAL A 54 -11.66 4.93 -9.07
CA VAL A 54 -12.06 6.15 -9.81
C VAL A 54 -13.01 5.89 -10.98
N SER A 55 -12.98 4.69 -11.57
CA SER A 55 -13.72 4.38 -12.81
C SER A 55 -15.16 3.93 -12.57
N VAL A 56 -15.50 3.49 -11.35
CA VAL A 56 -16.85 3.02 -11.01
C VAL A 56 -17.56 3.90 -9.97
N PRO A 57 -18.91 3.92 -9.95
CA PRO A 57 -19.68 4.63 -8.95
C PRO A 57 -19.62 3.91 -7.59
N VAL A 58 -18.58 4.22 -6.81
CA VAL A 58 -18.35 3.67 -5.46
C VAL A 58 -18.84 4.64 -4.38
N ASN A 59 -20.15 4.66 -4.17
CA ASN A 59 -20.79 5.66 -3.33
C ASN A 59 -20.48 5.46 -1.85
N ASN A 60 -20.40 4.22 -1.37
CA ASN A 60 -20.15 3.93 0.04
C ASN A 60 -18.69 4.22 0.41
N MET A 61 -17.73 3.83 -0.44
CA MET A 61 -16.32 4.22 -0.27
C MET A 61 -16.14 5.73 -0.32
N LYS A 62 -16.79 6.44 -1.27
CA LYS A 62 -16.76 7.92 -1.32
C LYS A 62 -17.39 8.57 -0.10
N HIS A 63 -18.39 7.91 0.51
CA HIS A 63 -19.00 8.39 1.73
C HIS A 63 -18.05 8.29 2.93
N ILE A 64 -17.33 7.17 3.09
CA ILE A 64 -16.25 7.04 4.09
C ILE A 64 -15.20 8.15 3.86
N ALA A 65 -14.78 8.35 2.62
CA ALA A 65 -13.82 9.39 2.25
C ALA A 65 -14.31 10.81 2.63
N GLY A 66 -15.62 11.07 2.46
CA GLY A 66 -16.24 12.36 2.80
C GLY A 66 -16.43 12.56 4.31
N GLU A 67 -16.65 11.50 5.08
CA GLU A 67 -16.78 11.57 6.54
C GLU A 67 -15.45 11.51 7.28
N GLY A 68 -14.37 11.10 6.60
CA GLY A 68 -13.04 10.94 7.20
C GLY A 68 -11.93 11.49 6.32
N VAL A 69 -10.90 10.68 6.16
CA VAL A 69 -9.68 10.98 5.42
C VAL A 69 -9.52 10.02 4.25
N SER A 70 -9.04 10.51 3.12
CA SER A 70 -8.74 9.68 1.96
C SER A 70 -7.44 10.05 1.28
N ASP A 71 -6.70 9.04 0.85
CA ASP A 71 -5.71 9.12 -0.23
C ASP A 71 -6.19 8.20 -1.35
N ALA A 72 -6.55 8.77 -2.50
CA ALA A 72 -6.97 7.93 -3.63
C ALA A 72 -5.78 7.15 -4.24
N LYS A 73 -4.55 7.62 -4.03
CA LYS A 73 -3.34 7.15 -4.69
C LYS A 73 -2.27 6.71 -3.68
N SER A 74 -2.69 6.01 -2.63
CA SER A 74 -1.75 5.39 -1.69
C SER A 74 -0.91 4.34 -2.42
N MET A 75 0.38 4.28 -2.11
CA MET A 75 1.31 3.32 -2.71
C MET A 75 1.17 1.95 -2.03
N ALA A 76 0.76 0.95 -2.80
CA ALA A 76 0.75 -0.44 -2.37
C ALA A 76 2.11 -1.10 -2.60
N LEU A 77 2.29 -2.27 -1.98
CA LEU A 77 3.51 -3.06 -2.15
C LEU A 77 3.48 -3.89 -3.42
N LYS A 78 4.67 -4.03 -4.02
CA LYS A 78 4.95 -4.98 -5.09
C LYS A 78 5.52 -6.25 -4.49
N VAL A 79 4.63 -7.17 -4.15
CA VAL A 79 4.99 -8.47 -3.58
C VAL A 79 4.21 -9.58 -4.28
N ASP A 80 4.84 -10.75 -4.36
CA ASP A 80 4.28 -11.90 -5.10
C ASP A 80 3.22 -12.67 -4.31
N THR A 81 3.20 -12.53 -2.99
CA THR A 81 2.33 -13.31 -2.10
C THR A 81 1.37 -12.43 -1.30
N ILE A 82 0.21 -13.00 -0.97
CA ILE A 82 -0.85 -12.34 -0.21
C ILE A 82 -0.37 -12.18 1.24
N GLU A 83 0.24 -13.24 1.77
CA GLU A 83 0.77 -13.30 3.12
C GLU A 83 1.79 -12.19 3.38
N ALA A 84 2.71 -11.95 2.43
CA ALA A 84 3.69 -10.87 2.57
C ALA A 84 3.03 -9.49 2.60
N ALA A 85 2.07 -9.24 1.69
CA ALA A 85 1.37 -7.97 1.62
C ALA A 85 0.60 -7.68 2.91
N GLU A 86 -0.16 -8.66 3.38
CA GLU A 86 -0.97 -8.52 4.58
C GLU A 86 -0.11 -8.40 5.84
N ALA A 87 1.01 -9.14 5.93
CA ALA A 87 1.96 -8.98 7.03
C ALA A 87 2.58 -7.58 7.05
N SER A 88 2.91 -7.01 5.89
CA SER A 88 3.37 -5.63 5.81
C SER A 88 2.31 -4.63 6.25
N LEU A 89 1.03 -4.86 5.92
CA LEU A 89 -0.08 -3.99 6.35
C LEU A 89 -0.27 -3.98 7.87
N ILE A 90 -0.07 -5.12 8.55
CA ILE A 90 -0.28 -5.22 10.01
C ILE A 90 0.98 -4.94 10.83
N THR A 91 2.17 -4.97 10.23
CA THR A 91 3.43 -4.64 10.91
C THR A 91 3.94 -3.23 10.60
N GLY A 92 3.52 -2.66 9.46
CA GLY A 92 4.12 -1.44 8.92
C GLY A 92 5.57 -1.64 8.45
N ALA A 93 6.06 -2.88 8.40
CA ALA A 93 7.39 -3.26 7.96
C ALA A 93 7.37 -3.81 6.52
N LEU A 94 8.53 -3.84 5.86
CA LEU A 94 8.66 -4.44 4.53
C LEU A 94 8.91 -5.96 4.62
N PRO A 95 8.70 -6.73 3.54
CA PRO A 95 8.93 -8.18 3.52
C PRO A 95 10.32 -8.61 3.98
N GLU A 96 11.37 -7.84 3.66
CA GLU A 96 12.73 -8.10 4.13
C GLU A 96 12.89 -8.01 5.65
N ASP A 97 12.09 -7.17 6.31
CA ASP A 97 12.14 -6.92 7.75
C ASP A 97 11.28 -7.94 8.50
N HIS A 98 10.04 -8.19 8.06
CA HIS A 98 9.12 -9.10 8.77
C HIS A 98 9.25 -10.59 8.39
N ARG A 99 9.98 -10.90 7.30
CA ARG A 99 10.30 -12.25 6.79
C ARG A 99 9.13 -13.22 6.61
N HIS A 100 7.93 -12.68 6.53
CA HIS A 100 6.70 -13.44 6.34
C HIS A 100 6.35 -13.46 4.86
N VAL A 101 6.81 -14.48 4.13
CA VAL A 101 6.64 -14.57 2.68
C VAL A 101 5.56 -15.59 2.28
N THR A 102 5.25 -16.55 3.15
CA THR A 102 4.27 -17.62 2.90
C THR A 102 3.44 -17.93 4.14
N ALA A 103 2.28 -18.59 3.99
CA ALA A 103 1.44 -19.02 5.10
C ALA A 103 2.15 -19.91 6.16
N LYS A 104 3.32 -20.50 5.83
CA LYS A 104 4.10 -21.33 6.76
C LYS A 104 5.16 -20.55 7.54
N SER A 105 5.59 -19.39 7.05
CA SER A 105 6.55 -18.55 7.77
C SER A 105 5.85 -17.89 8.97
N LYS A 106 6.58 -17.65 10.06
CA LYS A 106 6.07 -16.79 11.15
C LYS A 106 6.45 -15.34 10.86
N ILE A 107 5.67 -14.41 11.41
CA ILE A 107 6.06 -13.00 11.40
C ILE A 107 7.15 -12.84 12.47
N GLU A 108 8.36 -12.41 12.07
CA GLU A 108 9.50 -12.23 12.99
C GLU A 108 9.50 -10.88 13.69
N THR A 109 8.58 -10.01 13.29
CA THR A 109 8.48 -8.62 13.70
C THR A 109 7.17 -8.39 14.45
N GLU A 110 7.17 -7.44 15.38
CA GLU A 110 5.97 -7.06 16.11
C GLU A 110 4.86 -6.61 15.15
N SER A 111 3.65 -7.12 15.34
CA SER A 111 2.48 -6.73 14.56
C SER A 111 1.49 -5.92 15.40
N LEU A 112 0.55 -5.27 14.72
CA LEU A 112 -0.57 -4.58 15.36
C LEU A 112 -1.35 -5.53 16.28
N PHE A 113 -1.51 -6.81 15.91
CA PHE A 113 -2.17 -7.80 16.76
C PHE A 113 -1.45 -7.97 18.11
N GLU A 114 -0.11 -7.96 18.10
CA GLU A 114 0.68 -8.03 19.33
C GLU A 114 0.52 -6.77 20.18
N ILE A 115 0.49 -5.59 19.56
CA ILE A 115 0.25 -4.31 20.24
C ILE A 115 -1.12 -4.29 20.91
N ILE A 116 -2.17 -4.69 20.19
CA ILE A 116 -3.53 -4.77 20.74
C ILE A 116 -3.58 -5.74 21.94
N ARG A 117 -2.87 -6.87 21.85
CA ARG A 117 -2.71 -7.82 22.95
C ARG A 117 -1.95 -7.22 24.14
N LYS A 118 -0.86 -6.48 23.92
CA LYS A 118 -0.11 -5.77 24.98
C LYS A 118 -0.97 -4.73 25.70
N LEU A 119 -1.97 -4.17 25.01
CA LEU A 119 -2.99 -3.29 25.61
C LEU A 119 -4.09 -4.04 26.38
N GLY A 120 -4.05 -5.37 26.45
CA GLY A 120 -5.06 -6.19 27.10
C GLY A 120 -6.39 -6.25 26.34
N LYS A 121 -6.39 -5.93 25.04
CA LYS A 121 -7.57 -5.91 24.18
C LYS A 121 -7.60 -7.14 23.25
N SER A 122 -8.79 -7.53 22.80
CA SER A 122 -8.99 -8.66 21.89
C SER A 122 -8.97 -8.23 20.42
N TYR A 123 -8.55 -9.14 19.56
CA TYR A 123 -8.65 -8.98 18.11
C TYR A 123 -9.22 -10.24 17.46
N VAL A 124 -9.76 -10.09 16.25
CA VAL A 124 -10.17 -11.20 15.38
C VAL A 124 -9.71 -10.97 13.95
N VAL A 125 -9.45 -12.06 13.24
CA VAL A 125 -9.09 -12.13 11.83
C VAL A 125 -10.18 -12.91 11.10
N ILE A 126 -10.78 -12.30 10.09
CA ILE A 126 -11.77 -12.90 9.19
C ILE A 126 -11.08 -13.10 7.83
N ASP A 127 -10.78 -14.35 7.48
CA ASP A 127 -10.00 -14.70 6.30
C ASP A 127 -10.87 -15.18 5.14
N GLY A 128 -11.07 -14.33 4.13
CA GLY A 128 -11.70 -14.68 2.84
C GLY A 128 -10.79 -15.42 1.85
N SER A 129 -9.51 -15.64 2.16
CA SER A 129 -8.55 -16.28 1.24
C SER A 129 -8.61 -17.81 1.19
N GLY A 130 -9.42 -18.44 2.04
CA GLY A 130 -9.45 -19.89 2.23
C GLY A 130 -8.28 -20.47 3.02
N GLY A 131 -7.67 -19.69 3.94
CA GLY A 131 -6.67 -20.21 4.87
C GLY A 131 -5.25 -19.68 4.68
N LYS A 132 -5.01 -18.72 3.77
CA LYS A 132 -3.66 -18.17 3.55
C LYS A 132 -3.20 -17.28 4.70
N LEU A 133 -4.14 -16.70 5.45
CA LEU A 133 -3.83 -15.87 6.62
C LEU A 133 -3.81 -16.67 7.93
N LYS A 134 -3.79 -18.00 7.85
CA LYS A 134 -3.75 -18.87 9.04
C LYS A 134 -2.54 -18.60 9.93
N SER A 135 -1.43 -18.09 9.38
CA SER A 135 -0.27 -17.66 10.16
C SER A 135 -0.57 -16.52 11.15
N PHE A 136 -1.69 -15.80 10.99
CA PHE A 136 -2.11 -14.72 11.89
C PHE A 136 -2.91 -15.25 13.09
N GLU A 137 -3.17 -16.56 13.12
CA GLU A 137 -3.73 -17.26 14.28
C GLU A 137 -2.68 -17.36 15.39
N ASP A 138 -2.93 -16.67 16.51
CA ASP A 138 -2.08 -16.76 17.71
C ASP A 138 -2.71 -17.70 18.77
N ARG A 139 -4.05 -17.86 18.77
CA ARG A 139 -4.81 -18.74 19.69
C ARG A 139 -6.16 -19.20 19.11
N ASP A 140 -6.67 -20.31 19.63
CA ASP A 140 -8.04 -20.78 19.40
C ASP A 140 -9.04 -19.64 19.71
N LYS A 141 -9.82 -19.21 18.70
CA LYS A 141 -10.89 -18.17 18.71
C LYS A 141 -10.55 -16.80 18.12
N ALA A 142 -9.30 -16.49 17.78
CA ALA A 142 -8.96 -15.22 17.12
C ALA A 142 -9.10 -15.27 15.60
N TYR A 143 -9.24 -16.46 15.01
CA TYR A 143 -9.19 -16.66 13.57
C TYR A 143 -10.45 -17.37 13.05
N PHE A 144 -11.02 -16.83 11.97
CA PHE A 144 -12.20 -17.36 11.30
C PHE A 144 -11.94 -17.42 9.79
N SER A 145 -11.83 -18.63 9.24
CA SER A 145 -11.71 -18.82 7.79
C SER A 145 -13.09 -18.90 7.15
N CYS A 146 -13.26 -18.23 6.01
CA CYS A 146 -14.30 -18.51 5.03
C CYS A 146 -13.75 -19.45 3.95
N ASP A 147 -14.62 -20.01 3.11
CA ASP A 147 -14.16 -20.70 1.90
C ASP A 147 -13.62 -19.65 0.91
N ASN A 148 -12.60 -20.00 0.11
CA ASN A 148 -12.10 -19.13 -0.95
C ASN A 148 -13.13 -18.92 -2.08
N ALA A 149 -14.18 -19.74 -2.11
CA ALA A 149 -15.32 -19.60 -3.02
C ALA A 149 -16.46 -18.71 -2.46
N ASP A 150 -16.38 -18.27 -1.21
CA ASP A 150 -17.36 -17.34 -0.66
C ASP A 150 -17.14 -15.93 -1.20
N SER A 151 -18.24 -15.23 -1.51
CA SER A 151 -18.19 -13.84 -1.95
C SER A 151 -17.80 -12.90 -0.82
N ASP A 152 -17.24 -11.75 -1.17
CA ASP A 152 -16.87 -10.69 -0.23
C ASP A 152 -18.06 -10.27 0.67
N GLU A 153 -19.29 -10.32 0.14
CA GLU A 153 -20.53 -10.08 0.89
C GLU A 153 -20.70 -11.06 2.05
N LYS A 154 -20.53 -12.37 1.81
CA LYS A 154 -20.63 -13.38 2.87
C LYS A 154 -19.53 -13.23 3.90
N VAL A 155 -18.30 -12.89 3.48
CA VAL A 155 -17.18 -12.66 4.40
C VAL A 155 -17.49 -11.48 5.32
N LEU A 156 -18.06 -10.39 4.80
CA LEU A 156 -18.50 -9.23 5.59
C LEU A 156 -19.68 -9.58 6.52
N GLU A 157 -20.61 -10.42 6.10
CA GLU A 157 -21.69 -10.92 6.97
C GLU A 157 -21.13 -11.76 8.13
N GLN A 158 -20.18 -12.65 7.85
CA GLN A 158 -19.48 -13.42 8.88
C GLN A 158 -18.71 -12.51 9.84
N ALA A 159 -18.04 -11.47 9.33
CA ALA A 159 -17.36 -10.49 10.16
C ALA A 159 -18.33 -9.78 11.13
N LEU A 160 -19.51 -9.37 10.64
CA LEU A 160 -20.56 -8.79 11.50
C LEU A 160 -21.06 -9.80 12.54
N ALA A 161 -21.29 -11.05 12.16
CA ALA A 161 -21.76 -12.09 13.09
C ALA A 161 -20.75 -12.34 14.21
N VAL A 162 -19.45 -12.44 13.87
CA VAL A 162 -18.37 -12.60 14.85
C VAL A 162 -18.24 -11.36 15.72
N PHE A 163 -18.26 -10.16 15.13
CA PHE A 163 -18.20 -8.89 15.87
C PHE A 163 -19.37 -8.76 16.85
N ASN A 164 -20.59 -9.09 16.44
CA ASN A 164 -21.77 -9.02 17.31
C ASN A 164 -21.70 -9.98 18.49
N LYS A 165 -21.04 -11.14 18.31
CA LYS A 165 -20.88 -12.15 19.37
C LYS A 165 -19.74 -11.83 20.33
N GLN A 166 -18.61 -11.33 19.83
CA GLN A 166 -17.37 -11.20 20.61
C GLN A 166 -17.00 -9.76 20.98
N LYS A 167 -17.51 -8.76 20.23
CA LYS A 167 -17.14 -7.34 20.34
C LYS A 167 -15.63 -7.09 20.49
N PRO A 168 -14.79 -7.64 19.59
CA PRO A 168 -13.34 -7.51 19.67
C PRO A 168 -12.89 -6.10 19.30
N PHE A 169 -11.89 -5.59 20.01
CA PHE A 169 -11.35 -4.23 19.80
C PHE A 169 -10.82 -4.02 18.37
N LEU A 170 -10.22 -5.05 17.77
CA LEU A 170 -9.75 -5.02 16.39
C LEU A 170 -10.39 -6.17 15.60
N THR A 171 -11.04 -5.85 14.49
CA THR A 171 -11.53 -6.81 13.50
C THR A 171 -10.79 -6.56 12.20
N TYR A 172 -9.94 -7.50 11.83
CA TYR A 172 -9.24 -7.48 10.54
C TYR A 172 -9.98 -8.40 9.57
N ILE A 173 -10.32 -7.89 8.39
CA ILE A 173 -11.16 -8.56 7.39
C ILE A 173 -10.39 -8.56 6.07
N TYR A 174 -10.21 -9.75 5.51
CA TYR A 174 -9.58 -9.93 4.21
C TYR A 174 -10.60 -10.39 3.16
N LEU A 175 -10.59 -9.73 2.01
CA LEU A 175 -11.51 -9.90 0.89
C LEU A 175 -10.72 -10.11 -0.41
N ASN A 176 -11.20 -10.95 -1.34
CA ASN A 176 -10.42 -11.40 -2.51
C ASN A 176 -11.19 -11.40 -3.84
N ASP A 177 -12.47 -11.04 -3.89
CA ASP A 177 -13.24 -11.08 -5.16
C ASP A 177 -12.60 -10.17 -6.21
N CYS A 178 -12.18 -8.95 -5.82
CA CYS A 178 -11.53 -8.00 -6.74
C CYS A 178 -10.26 -8.59 -7.38
N ARG A 179 -9.41 -9.28 -6.58
CA ARG A 179 -8.24 -9.99 -7.09
C ARG A 179 -8.63 -11.10 -8.06
N ASN A 180 -9.62 -11.90 -7.72
CA ASN A 180 -10.07 -13.02 -8.57
C ASN A 180 -10.57 -12.49 -9.92
N ALA A 181 -11.30 -11.37 -9.92
CA ALA A 181 -11.75 -10.70 -11.13
C ALA A 181 -10.59 -10.14 -11.96
N LEU A 182 -9.57 -9.53 -11.33
CA LEU A 182 -8.36 -9.07 -12.05
C LEU A 182 -7.59 -10.21 -12.71
N LEU A 183 -7.50 -11.38 -12.07
CA LEU A 183 -6.83 -12.56 -12.63
C LEU A 183 -7.56 -13.14 -13.84
N ALA A 184 -8.87 -12.89 -13.97
CA ALA A 184 -9.66 -13.29 -15.13
C ALA A 184 -9.39 -12.43 -16.38
N LEU A 185 -8.65 -11.32 -16.24
CA LEU A 185 -8.30 -10.39 -17.33
C LEU A 185 -9.52 -9.80 -18.06
N ASP A 186 -10.62 -9.61 -17.33
CA ASP A 186 -11.84 -8.95 -17.82
C ASP A 186 -12.08 -7.66 -17.03
N ASP A 187 -11.73 -6.53 -17.64
CA ASP A 187 -11.88 -5.19 -17.04
C ASP A 187 -13.34 -4.90 -16.66
N LYS A 188 -14.31 -5.35 -17.45
CA LYS A 188 -15.73 -5.10 -17.17
C LYS A 188 -16.18 -5.91 -15.96
N ALA A 189 -15.81 -7.18 -15.89
CA ALA A 189 -16.09 -8.03 -14.73
C ALA A 189 -15.40 -7.50 -13.46
N TYR A 190 -14.16 -6.99 -13.58
CA TYR A 190 -13.46 -6.34 -12.48
C TYR A 190 -14.22 -5.11 -11.95
N TYR A 191 -14.60 -4.18 -12.82
CA TYR A 191 -15.35 -2.99 -12.42
C TYR A 191 -16.71 -3.32 -11.79
N GLU A 192 -17.39 -4.34 -12.29
CA GLU A 192 -18.62 -4.85 -11.66
C GLU A 192 -18.38 -5.48 -10.29
N THR A 193 -17.24 -6.13 -10.11
CA THR A 193 -16.82 -6.68 -8.81
C THR A 193 -16.54 -5.56 -7.80
N VAL A 194 -15.83 -4.50 -8.22
CA VAL A 194 -15.59 -3.32 -7.37
C VAL A 194 -16.92 -2.65 -6.96
N ARG A 195 -17.90 -2.59 -7.86
CA ARG A 195 -19.25 -2.08 -7.57
C ARG A 195 -19.99 -2.97 -6.56
N THR A 196 -19.91 -4.29 -6.74
CA THR A 196 -20.51 -5.27 -5.82
C THR A 196 -19.90 -5.16 -4.42
N PHE A 197 -18.58 -5.04 -4.33
CA PHE A 197 -17.88 -4.78 -3.08
C PHE A 197 -18.37 -3.48 -2.41
N ASP A 198 -18.48 -2.37 -3.15
CA ASP A 198 -18.99 -1.10 -2.59
C ASP A 198 -20.39 -1.24 -2.00
N LEU A 199 -21.28 -2.02 -2.63
CA LEU A 199 -22.61 -2.31 -2.10
C LEU A 199 -22.55 -3.14 -0.81
N ALA A 200 -21.73 -4.20 -0.79
CA ALA A 200 -21.54 -5.04 0.39
C ALA A 200 -20.95 -4.23 1.57
N LEU A 201 -19.98 -3.35 1.30
CA LEU A 201 -19.41 -2.42 2.26
C LEU A 201 -20.48 -1.46 2.81
N GLY A 202 -21.39 -0.97 1.96
CA GLY A 202 -22.54 -0.17 2.38
C GLY A 202 -23.45 -0.90 3.36
N THR A 203 -23.76 -2.17 3.08
CA THR A 203 -24.53 -3.02 4.00
C THR A 203 -23.80 -3.23 5.33
N PHE A 204 -22.48 -3.46 5.30
CA PHE A 204 -21.64 -3.59 6.48
C PHE A 204 -21.69 -2.34 7.36
N ILE A 205 -21.44 -1.16 6.77
CA ILE A 205 -21.44 0.13 7.45
C ILE A 205 -22.83 0.47 8.02
N ASN A 206 -23.89 0.22 7.27
CA ASN A 206 -25.25 0.47 7.74
C ASN A 206 -25.61 -0.40 8.96
N ASN A 207 -25.09 -1.62 9.05
CA ASN A 207 -25.25 -2.44 10.25
C ASN A 207 -24.51 -1.85 11.46
N LEU A 208 -23.27 -1.37 11.27
CA LEU A 208 -22.53 -0.70 12.35
C LEU A 208 -23.23 0.58 12.83
N ARG A 209 -23.87 1.33 11.91
CA ARG A 209 -24.64 2.55 12.23
C ARG A 209 -25.89 2.24 13.05
N LYS A 210 -26.64 1.21 12.66
CA LYS A 210 -27.87 0.78 13.40
C LYS A 210 -27.59 0.36 14.84
N GLN A 211 -26.35 0.00 15.15
CA GLN A 211 -25.91 -0.43 16.48
C GLN A 211 -25.07 0.63 17.21
N ASP A 212 -25.04 1.87 16.72
CA ASP A 212 -24.22 2.99 17.24
C ASP A 212 -22.70 2.73 17.31
N ASN A 213 -22.21 1.66 16.68
CA ASN A 213 -20.78 1.31 16.69
C ASN A 213 -19.98 2.13 15.66
N TYR A 214 -20.61 2.57 14.56
CA TYR A 214 -19.93 3.22 13.44
C TYR A 214 -19.08 4.42 13.84
N TYR A 215 -19.62 5.34 14.65
CA TYR A 215 -18.93 6.58 15.01
C TYR A 215 -17.92 6.43 16.15
N ASN A 216 -17.94 5.31 16.88
CA ASN A 216 -16.94 4.95 17.89
C ASN A 216 -15.89 3.98 17.32
N SER A 217 -15.95 3.72 16.02
CA SER A 217 -15.03 2.81 15.33
C SER A 217 -14.08 3.58 14.42
N LEU A 218 -12.85 3.11 14.33
CA LEU A 218 -11.93 3.43 13.25
C LEU A 218 -12.11 2.40 12.13
N ILE A 219 -12.62 2.82 10.98
CA ILE A 219 -12.81 1.99 9.79
C ILE A 219 -11.75 2.38 8.77
N ILE A 220 -10.97 1.39 8.33
CA ILE A 220 -9.92 1.54 7.33
C ILE A 220 -10.23 0.60 6.18
N VAL A 221 -10.28 1.13 4.96
CA VAL A 221 -10.49 0.35 3.74
C VAL A 221 -9.32 0.61 2.80
N THR A 222 -8.58 -0.44 2.45
CA THR A 222 -7.44 -0.33 1.54
C THR A 222 -7.08 -1.68 0.92
N SER A 223 -5.99 -1.73 0.15
CA SER A 223 -5.42 -2.94 -0.42
C SER A 223 -3.89 -2.89 -0.29
N PRO A 224 -3.25 -3.81 0.45
CA PRO A 224 -1.80 -3.75 0.66
C PRO A 224 -0.99 -4.13 -0.57
N ARG A 225 -1.63 -4.83 -1.51
CA ARG A 225 -1.05 -5.25 -2.79
C ARG A 225 -1.91 -4.71 -3.91
N SER A 226 -1.28 -4.11 -4.90
CA SER A 226 -1.97 -3.76 -6.14
C SER A 226 -1.51 -4.69 -7.26
N SER A 227 -2.47 -5.21 -8.03
CA SER A 227 -2.18 -5.87 -9.32
C SER A 227 -2.28 -4.89 -10.50
N SER A 228 -2.47 -3.58 -10.24
CA SER A 228 -2.59 -2.57 -11.30
C SER A 228 -1.24 -1.96 -11.69
N PRO A 229 -1.10 -1.45 -12.94
CA PRO A 229 0.17 -0.88 -13.41
C PRO A 229 0.69 0.29 -12.57
N SER A 230 -0.22 1.08 -11.99
CA SER A 230 0.14 2.24 -11.16
C SER A 230 0.68 1.84 -9.79
N ASN A 231 0.38 0.64 -9.31
CA ASN A 231 0.63 0.17 -7.94
C ASN A 231 -0.02 1.07 -6.88
N GLN A 232 -1.06 1.80 -7.28
CA GLN A 232 -1.79 2.71 -6.42
C GLN A 232 -3.12 2.09 -6.01
N VAL A 233 -3.50 2.35 -4.77
CA VAL A 233 -4.72 1.84 -4.13
C VAL A 233 -5.39 2.98 -3.36
N PRO A 234 -6.71 2.94 -3.18
CA PRO A 234 -7.35 3.84 -2.24
C PRO A 234 -6.95 3.47 -0.80
N LEU A 235 -6.67 4.48 0.02
CA LEU A 235 -6.62 4.39 1.47
C LEU A 235 -7.72 5.30 2.03
N LEU A 236 -8.73 4.69 2.62
CA LEU A 236 -9.88 5.37 3.20
C LEU A 236 -9.87 5.12 4.70
N MET A 237 -9.99 6.18 5.50
CA MET A 237 -10.00 6.06 6.96
C MET A 237 -11.10 6.95 7.53
N GLN A 238 -11.95 6.42 8.39
CA GLN A 238 -12.98 7.19 9.10
C GLN A 238 -13.03 6.74 10.55
N GLY A 239 -13.12 7.68 11.49
CA GLY A 239 -13.25 7.35 12.90
C GLY A 239 -12.78 8.45 13.83
N PRO A 240 -12.87 8.21 15.16
CA PRO A 240 -12.44 9.18 16.15
C PRO A 240 -10.94 9.52 16.04
N GLY A 241 -10.61 10.80 16.23
CA GLY A 241 -9.24 11.31 16.14
C GLY A 241 -8.74 11.61 14.72
N LEU A 242 -9.55 11.34 13.69
CA LEU A 242 -9.26 11.71 12.32
C LEU A 242 -9.95 13.03 11.94
N LYS A 243 -9.34 13.77 11.00
CA LYS A 243 -10.00 14.89 10.34
C LYS A 243 -11.15 14.39 9.47
N THR A 244 -12.14 15.24 9.24
CA THR A 244 -13.29 14.95 8.38
C THR A 244 -13.12 15.58 7.00
N ASN A 245 -13.67 14.95 5.96
CA ASN A 245 -13.64 15.42 4.57
C ASN A 245 -12.24 15.90 4.10
N THR A 246 -11.19 15.18 4.51
CA THR A 246 -9.81 15.59 4.23
C THR A 246 -9.18 14.67 3.20
N ARG A 247 -8.57 15.25 2.17
CA ARG A 247 -7.75 14.52 1.20
C ARG A 247 -6.29 14.69 1.54
N ILE A 248 -5.60 13.57 1.72
CA ILE A 248 -4.15 13.51 1.91
C ILE A 248 -3.51 12.87 0.67
N SER A 249 -2.19 12.82 0.63
CA SER A 249 -1.45 12.31 -0.52
C SER A 249 -0.09 11.76 -0.09
N ASN A 250 0.50 10.93 -0.96
CA ASN A 250 1.83 10.34 -0.76
C ASN A 250 1.88 9.40 0.45
N THR A 251 0.77 8.73 0.75
CA THR A 251 0.76 7.67 1.74
C THR A 251 1.22 6.34 1.15
N MET A 252 1.69 5.46 2.02
CA MET A 252 1.97 4.06 1.73
C MET A 252 1.12 3.16 2.61
N ILE A 253 0.88 1.92 2.19
CA ILE A 253 0.13 0.95 3.01
C ILE A 253 0.82 0.64 4.35
N THR A 254 2.15 0.80 4.42
CA THR A 254 2.92 0.67 5.66
C THR A 254 2.62 1.77 6.67
N ASP A 255 2.03 2.89 6.25
CA ASP A 255 1.71 4.05 7.10
C ASP A 255 0.46 3.84 7.96
N VAL A 256 -0.33 2.81 7.66
CA VAL A 256 -1.58 2.51 8.38
C VAL A 256 -1.32 2.18 9.84
N VAL A 257 -0.41 1.25 10.14
CA VAL A 257 -0.08 0.83 11.51
C VAL A 257 0.45 1.97 12.39
N PRO A 258 1.45 2.76 11.98
CA PRO A 258 1.94 3.86 12.81
C PRO A 258 0.86 4.94 13.00
N THR A 259 -0.06 5.11 12.05
CA THR A 259 -1.23 5.98 12.21
C THR A 259 -2.18 5.47 13.30
N ILE A 260 -2.49 4.17 13.30
CA ILE A 260 -3.29 3.53 14.36
C ILE A 260 -2.57 3.64 15.73
N CYS A 261 -1.28 3.35 15.78
CA CYS A 261 -0.51 3.40 17.02
C CYS A 261 -0.52 4.80 17.64
N SER A 262 -0.42 5.85 16.81
CA SER A 262 -0.55 7.22 17.31
C SER A 262 -1.94 7.53 17.84
N LEU A 263 -3.02 7.06 17.20
CA LEU A 263 -4.39 7.21 17.72
C LEU A 263 -4.57 6.51 19.07
N LEU A 264 -3.93 5.35 19.24
CA LEU A 264 -3.93 4.59 20.49
C LEU A 264 -2.95 5.14 21.55
N LYS A 265 -2.12 6.13 21.19
CA LYS A 265 -1.06 6.70 22.03
C LYS A 265 -0.06 5.64 22.52
N VAL A 266 0.30 4.72 21.64
CA VAL A 266 1.30 3.66 21.89
C VAL A 266 2.51 3.81 20.98
N GLU A 267 3.60 3.12 21.32
CA GLU A 267 4.76 3.04 20.45
C GLU A 267 4.46 2.18 19.20
N ASN A 268 5.11 2.51 18.09
CA ASN A 268 4.99 1.77 16.85
C ASN A 268 5.62 0.37 17.00
N PRO A 269 5.17 -0.63 16.22
CA PRO A 269 5.79 -1.93 16.23
C PRO A 269 7.28 -1.84 15.92
N THR A 270 8.06 -2.68 16.59
CA THR A 270 9.49 -2.85 16.26
C THR A 270 9.63 -3.15 14.77
N GLY A 271 10.60 -2.58 14.05
CA GLY A 271 10.80 -2.85 12.62
C GLY A 271 9.83 -2.12 11.66
N ASN A 272 8.86 -1.35 12.17
CA ASN A 272 7.99 -0.51 11.34
C ASN A 272 8.82 0.49 10.50
N ARG A 273 8.57 0.51 9.20
CA ARG A 273 9.12 1.46 8.22
C ARG A 273 8.14 2.56 7.84
N GLY A 274 6.85 2.37 8.11
CA GLY A 274 5.81 3.34 7.79
C GLY A 274 5.94 4.66 8.56
N ILE A 275 5.40 5.71 7.97
CA ILE A 275 5.34 7.06 8.52
C ILE A 275 3.89 7.36 8.89
N MET A 276 3.63 7.73 10.14
CA MET A 276 2.29 8.14 10.58
C MET A 276 1.71 9.25 9.69
N ALA A 277 0.46 9.13 9.25
CA ALA A 277 -0.19 10.17 8.45
C ALA A 277 -0.62 11.37 9.32
N CYS A 278 0.32 12.25 9.71
CA CYS A 278 0.05 13.48 10.48
C CYS A 278 -1.13 14.28 9.92
N ASP A 279 -1.20 14.40 8.59
CA ASP A 279 -2.22 15.19 7.92
C ASP A 279 -3.63 14.60 8.06
N ALA A 280 -3.74 13.30 8.40
CA ALA A 280 -5.00 12.62 8.68
C ALA A 280 -5.52 12.88 10.10
N LEU A 281 -4.62 13.16 11.05
CA LEU A 281 -4.94 13.16 12.48
C LEU A 281 -5.36 14.54 13.00
N LEU A 282 -6.25 14.56 13.98
CA LEU A 282 -6.57 15.75 14.79
C LEU A 282 -5.52 15.94 15.88
N LEU A 283 -4.35 16.46 15.48
CA LEU A 283 -3.23 16.73 16.39
C LEU A 283 -3.22 18.18 16.85
N SER A 284 -2.80 18.42 18.09
CA SER A 284 -2.45 19.75 18.58
C SER A 284 -1.22 20.30 17.84
N TYR A 285 -1.05 21.63 17.86
CA TYR A 285 0.10 22.28 17.22
C TYR A 285 1.45 21.76 17.77
N GLU A 286 1.52 21.51 19.08
CA GLU A 286 2.73 20.99 19.73
C GLU A 286 3.06 19.56 19.27
N GLU A 287 2.04 18.70 19.17
CA GLU A 287 2.21 17.34 18.65
C GLU A 287 2.68 17.36 17.19
N GLN A 288 2.04 18.17 16.35
CA GLN A 288 2.44 18.34 14.95
C GLN A 288 3.90 18.79 14.85
N TYR A 289 4.31 19.78 15.64
CA TYR A 289 5.68 20.28 15.63
C TYR A 289 6.69 19.20 16.07
N LYS A 290 6.36 18.43 17.11
CA LYS A 290 7.21 17.32 17.60
C LYS A 290 7.40 16.26 16.51
N TYR A 291 6.35 15.88 15.80
CA TYR A 291 6.44 14.90 14.71
C TYR A 291 7.23 15.45 13.52
N LEU A 292 6.98 16.69 13.11
CA LEU A 292 7.75 17.36 12.06
C LEU A 292 9.25 17.41 12.37
N TYR A 293 9.61 17.71 13.63
CA TYR A 293 11.00 17.71 14.06
C TYR A 293 11.62 16.30 13.98
N LYS A 294 10.91 15.28 14.48
CA LYS A 294 11.35 13.88 14.40
C LYS A 294 11.55 13.41 12.96
N TRP A 295 10.63 13.76 12.07
CA TRP A 295 10.72 13.44 10.64
C TRP A 295 11.86 14.18 9.96
N ALA A 296 12.02 15.48 10.24
CA ALA A 296 13.14 16.24 9.69
C ALA A 296 14.49 15.64 10.10
N ALA A 297 14.61 15.12 11.33
CA ALA A 297 15.79 14.41 11.78
C ALA A 297 15.97 13.05 11.05
N SER A 298 14.91 12.25 10.93
CA SER A 298 14.94 10.97 10.20
C SER A 298 15.31 11.18 8.74
N LEU A 299 14.64 12.09 8.04
CA LEU A 299 14.91 12.41 6.63
C LEU A 299 16.35 12.84 6.39
N LYS A 300 16.95 13.59 7.33
CA LYS A 300 18.37 13.95 7.25
C LYS A 300 19.27 12.71 7.37
N SER A 301 18.96 11.81 8.29
CA SER A 301 19.68 10.54 8.48
C SER A 301 19.53 9.63 7.25
N ASP A 302 18.30 9.42 6.78
CA ASP A 302 17.99 8.59 5.63
C ASP A 302 18.63 9.13 4.35
N ARG A 303 18.65 10.46 4.19
CA ARG A 303 19.36 11.12 3.09
C ARG A 303 20.86 10.79 3.12
N VAL A 304 21.51 10.86 4.28
CA VAL A 304 22.94 10.51 4.41
C VAL A 304 23.15 9.04 4.03
N ALA A 305 22.34 8.13 4.59
CA ALA A 305 22.44 6.70 4.28
C ALA A 305 22.21 6.40 2.78
N ALA A 306 21.24 7.06 2.15
CA ALA A 306 20.95 6.92 0.73
C ALA A 306 22.12 7.40 -0.14
N TRP A 307 22.74 8.53 0.20
CA TRP A 307 23.92 9.03 -0.51
C TRP A 307 25.14 8.12 -0.31
N SER A 308 25.37 7.61 0.89
CA SER A 308 26.42 6.62 1.14
C SER A 308 26.25 5.39 0.25
N LYS A 309 25.05 4.81 0.22
CA LYS A 309 24.74 3.66 -0.65
C LYS A 309 24.86 4.00 -2.14
N TYR A 310 24.46 5.21 -2.54
CA TYR A 310 24.62 5.67 -3.92
C TYR A 310 26.10 5.72 -4.32
N PHE A 311 26.98 6.26 -3.47
CA PHE A 311 28.42 6.30 -3.74
C PHE A 311 29.03 4.89 -3.79
N GLU A 312 28.65 3.99 -2.89
CA GLU A 312 29.08 2.57 -2.92
C GLU A 312 28.66 1.88 -4.22
N LEU A 313 27.42 2.09 -4.68
CA LEU A 313 26.93 1.55 -5.94
C LEU A 313 27.66 2.15 -7.14
N GLN A 314 27.97 3.44 -7.09
CA GLN A 314 28.71 4.13 -8.15
C GLN A 314 30.14 3.58 -8.27
N ASP A 315 30.83 3.37 -7.14
CA ASP A 315 32.15 2.74 -7.11
C ASP A 315 32.10 1.31 -7.66
N THR A 316 31.10 0.53 -7.25
CA THR A 316 30.89 -0.84 -7.75
C THR A 316 30.62 -0.87 -9.26
N LEU A 317 29.81 0.08 -9.76
CA LEU A 317 29.55 0.25 -11.19
C LEU A 317 30.85 0.55 -11.95
N TYR A 318 31.67 1.48 -11.46
CA TYR A 318 32.94 1.80 -12.10
C TYR A 318 33.89 0.61 -12.12
N GLN A 319 34.05 -0.10 -11.00
CA GLN A 319 34.85 -1.33 -10.95
C GLN A 319 34.37 -2.37 -11.97
N THR A 320 33.05 -2.54 -12.10
CA THR A 320 32.46 -3.46 -13.07
C THR A 320 32.77 -3.02 -14.50
N ILE A 321 32.66 -1.73 -14.81
CA ILE A 321 32.99 -1.17 -16.14
C ILE A 321 34.47 -1.39 -16.47
N TYR A 322 35.38 -1.18 -15.51
CA TYR A 322 36.81 -1.44 -15.69
C TYR A 322 37.08 -2.92 -15.97
N GLN A 323 36.49 -3.83 -15.19
CA GLN A 323 36.62 -5.27 -15.42
C GLN A 323 36.08 -5.70 -16.79
N MET A 324 34.90 -5.19 -17.18
CA MET A 324 34.33 -5.48 -18.50
C MET A 324 35.22 -4.97 -19.64
N THR A 325 35.86 -3.80 -19.46
CA THR A 325 36.77 -3.23 -20.45
C THR A 325 38.04 -4.06 -20.58
N ALA A 326 38.65 -4.45 -19.45
CA ALA A 326 39.80 -5.34 -19.43
C ALA A 326 39.51 -6.70 -20.08
N ILE A 327 38.35 -7.31 -19.77
CA ILE A 327 37.91 -8.57 -20.41
C ILE A 327 37.72 -8.38 -21.92
N LYS A 328 37.18 -7.23 -22.36
CA LYS A 328 37.00 -6.94 -23.79
C LYS A 328 38.35 -6.79 -24.51
N GLU A 329 39.31 -6.12 -23.89
CA GLU A 329 40.68 -5.99 -24.40
C GLU A 329 41.39 -7.35 -24.46
N GLU A 330 41.26 -8.17 -23.40
CA GLU A 330 41.81 -9.52 -23.36
C GLU A 330 41.21 -10.39 -24.46
N LYS A 331 39.88 -10.38 -24.65
CA LYS A 331 39.21 -11.08 -25.76
C LYS A 331 39.75 -10.63 -27.11
N GLN A 332 39.90 -9.32 -27.33
CA GLN A 332 40.45 -8.80 -28.59
C GLN A 332 41.89 -9.27 -28.81
N SER A 333 42.71 -9.31 -27.77
CA SER A 333 44.09 -9.80 -27.85
C SER A 333 44.15 -11.29 -28.21
N ILE A 334 43.25 -12.11 -27.64
CA ILE A 334 43.12 -13.53 -27.96
C ILE A 334 42.68 -13.71 -29.42
N PHE A 335 41.71 -12.92 -29.90
CA PHE A 335 41.30 -12.94 -31.31
C PHE A 335 42.45 -12.58 -32.26
N ASN A 336 43.21 -11.53 -31.94
CA ASN A 336 44.36 -11.13 -32.75
C ASN A 336 45.44 -12.24 -32.76
N PHE A 337 45.74 -12.83 -31.61
CA PHE A 337 46.71 -13.94 -31.49
C PHE A 337 46.29 -15.18 -32.29
N MET A 338 45.00 -15.53 -32.25
CA MET A 338 44.46 -16.62 -33.08
C MET A 338 44.60 -16.32 -34.58
N GLY A 339 44.34 -15.08 -35.00
CA GLY A 339 44.53 -14.64 -36.39
C GLY A 339 45.99 -14.76 -36.86
N GLU A 340 46.96 -14.36 -36.04
CA GLU A 340 48.38 -14.51 -36.35
C GLU A 340 48.81 -15.98 -36.47
N LYS A 341 48.29 -16.84 -35.58
CA LYS A 341 48.53 -18.29 -35.65
C LYS A 341 47.96 -18.89 -36.93
N GLU A 342 46.76 -18.49 -37.33
CA GLU A 342 46.13 -18.97 -38.56
C GLU A 342 46.90 -18.53 -39.82
N GLN A 343 47.39 -17.29 -39.86
CA GLN A 343 48.28 -16.83 -40.93
C GLN A 343 49.58 -17.64 -40.98
N THR A 344 50.18 -17.95 -39.83
CA THR A 344 51.40 -18.75 -39.75
C THR A 344 51.14 -20.18 -40.24
N ILE A 345 50.03 -20.80 -39.84
CA ILE A 345 49.61 -22.13 -40.33
C ILE A 345 49.39 -22.11 -41.83
N ASN A 346 48.76 -21.07 -42.37
CA ASN A 346 48.55 -20.94 -43.81
C ASN A 346 49.85 -20.77 -44.59
N LYS A 347 50.81 -20.00 -44.06
CA LYS A 347 52.16 -19.87 -44.63
C LYS A 347 52.90 -21.21 -44.64
N MET A 348 52.86 -21.95 -43.54
CA MET A 348 53.45 -23.30 -43.45
C MET A 348 52.78 -24.30 -44.40
N LYS A 349 51.44 -24.28 -44.52
CA LYS A 349 50.71 -25.10 -45.51
C LYS A 349 51.07 -24.72 -46.95
N GLY A 350 51.24 -23.44 -47.24
CA GLY A 350 51.70 -22.95 -48.54
C GLY A 350 53.10 -23.43 -48.88
N GLN A 351 54.03 -23.35 -47.93
CA GLN A 351 55.39 -23.86 -48.06
C GLN A 351 55.40 -25.39 -48.29
N MET A 352 54.65 -26.15 -47.50
CA MET A 352 54.52 -27.61 -47.69
C MET A 352 53.91 -27.97 -49.05
N ARG A 353 52.97 -27.19 -49.58
CA ARG A 353 52.45 -27.41 -50.95
C ARG A 353 53.51 -27.12 -52.00
N ALA A 354 54.25 -26.02 -51.86
CA ALA A 354 55.33 -25.67 -52.78
C ALA A 354 56.41 -26.77 -52.79
N GLU A 355 56.82 -27.25 -51.61
CA GLU A 355 57.74 -28.38 -51.49
C GLU A 355 57.20 -29.66 -52.13
N ARG A 356 55.92 -29.99 -51.95
CA ARG A 356 55.30 -31.14 -52.61
C ARG A 356 55.27 -31.01 -54.13
N ILE A 357 55.01 -29.82 -54.66
CA ILE A 357 55.03 -29.57 -56.12
C ILE A 357 56.46 -29.70 -56.66
N ILE A 358 57.47 -29.18 -55.94
CA ILE A 358 58.88 -29.33 -56.30
C ILE A 358 59.29 -30.81 -56.31
N TYR A 359 58.92 -31.57 -55.27
CA TYR A 359 59.17 -33.02 -55.22
C TYR A 359 58.49 -33.78 -56.36
N LEU A 360 57.23 -33.45 -56.70
CA LEU A 360 56.53 -34.03 -57.85
C LEU A 360 57.23 -33.68 -59.17
N GLY A 361 57.69 -32.44 -59.32
CA GLY A 361 58.48 -32.00 -60.47
C GLY A 361 59.78 -32.80 -60.61
N ILE A 362 60.51 -33.01 -59.51
CA ILE A 362 61.73 -33.83 -59.49
C ILE A 362 61.45 -35.29 -59.86
N VAL A 363 60.36 -35.87 -59.32
CA VAL A 363 59.97 -37.26 -59.63
C VAL A 363 59.57 -37.42 -61.09
N VAL A 364 58.86 -36.46 -61.68
CA VAL A 364 58.51 -36.46 -63.11
C VAL A 364 59.75 -36.31 -63.99
N LEU A 365 60.73 -35.50 -63.57
CA LEU A 365 62.00 -35.31 -64.27
C LEU A 365 62.92 -36.54 -64.19
N MET A 366 62.76 -37.40 -63.17
CA MET A 366 63.45 -38.70 -63.07
C MET A 366 62.78 -39.83 -63.85
N LEU A 367 61.53 -39.65 -64.27
CA LEU A 367 60.74 -40.64 -65.03
C LEU A 367 60.76 -40.39 -66.56
N LEU A 368 61.36 -39.28 -66.99
CA LEU A 368 61.71 -38.93 -68.37
C LEU A 368 63.19 -39.24 -68.62
#